data_AF-Q39NL3-F1
#
_entry.id   AF-Q39NL3-F1
#
_cell.length_a   1.000
_cell.length_b   1.000
_cell.length_c   1.000
_cell.angle_alpha   90.00
_cell.angle_beta   90.00
_cell.angle_gamma   90.00
#
_symmetry.space_group_name_H-M   'P 1'
#
loop_
_entity.id
_entity.type
_entity.pdbx_description
1 polymer ?
#
loop_
_entity_poly.entity_id
_entity_poly.type
_entity_poly.pdbx_seq_one_letter_code
_entity_poly.pdbx_strand_id
1 'polypeptide(L)'
;MEDCLDRRHRLPVVHRDHTSLASRIRNARMTVSLRLSPFTAQGVVQFMTLRQRLRRVNRQRETRGIAADFSPAPLGPPAFTTPHDMSRRALALPDAPCLAMTDTDLCRAAAQVSAPHATNLLRSCSPRCRVCYAARIASPSRSPPMTDLAPDLARTLRASCDACFGTAAVWPLVEHAYREPQRHYHTLAHLAELFAHLAPYRTEPLWPAIELAVWAHDFVYATTLPEYSDNEARSAQWLVEVTNTHCSESWLHAHASHVSVAHDLVLATKSHRLPDTFASDPNLQRAGRIFLDADLAILAAAPDRLREYDRAIAREWAQDPDAPSAAFRTGRRQALEHLRAQVPLFQSAEFAPLTPRAQRNLDTLIATYA
;
A
#
# COMPACT_ATOMS: atom_id res chain seq x y z
N MET A 1 -18.69 14.43 -66.69
CA MET A 1 -18.29 15.77 -67.13
C MET A 1 -19.50 16.38 -67.79
N GLU A 2 -19.73 17.66 -67.53
CA GLU A 2 -20.90 18.48 -67.92
C GLU A 2 -22.06 18.54 -66.94
N ASP A 3 -22.62 19.75 -66.93
CA ASP A 3 -23.11 20.53 -65.82
C ASP A 3 -24.43 21.18 -66.26
N CYS A 4 -25.29 21.47 -65.27
CA CYS A 4 -26.39 22.44 -65.28
C CYS A 4 -27.50 22.43 -66.38
N LEU A 5 -28.76 22.26 -65.94
CA LEU A 5 -29.83 23.30 -65.95
C LEU A 5 -31.22 22.67 -65.64
N ASP A 6 -31.89 23.14 -64.58
CA ASP A 6 -33.06 24.05 -64.66
C ASP A 6 -33.96 23.97 -63.40
N ARG A 7 -34.57 25.12 -63.14
CA ARG A 7 -35.47 25.59 -62.08
C ARG A 7 -36.79 24.78 -62.04
N ARG A 8 -37.72 24.88 -61.09
CA ARG A 8 -38.19 25.99 -60.24
C ARG A 8 -39.25 25.44 -59.25
N HIS A 9 -39.40 26.12 -58.10
CA HIS A 9 -40.62 26.33 -57.29
C HIS A 9 -41.24 25.24 -56.38
N ARG A 10 -41.12 25.42 -55.04
CA ARG A 10 -42.13 25.99 -54.08
C ARG A 10 -41.99 25.36 -52.67
N LEU A 11 -41.75 26.21 -51.66
CA LEU A 11 -42.04 25.94 -50.24
C LEU A 11 -43.53 26.23 -49.97
N PRO A 12 -44.12 25.70 -48.88
CA PRO A 12 -44.19 26.51 -47.66
C PRO A 12 -44.11 25.76 -46.31
N VAL A 13 -43.46 26.45 -45.36
CA VAL A 13 -43.89 26.78 -43.99
C VAL A 13 -43.98 25.70 -42.89
N VAL A 14 -43.35 26.12 -41.78
CA VAL A 14 -43.13 25.56 -40.45
C VAL A 14 -44.41 25.47 -39.60
N HIS A 15 -44.51 24.45 -38.74
CA HIS A 15 -45.03 24.64 -37.38
C HIS A 15 -44.17 23.83 -36.38
N ARG A 16 -43.60 24.56 -35.42
CA ARG A 16 -43.06 24.01 -34.17
C ARG A 16 -44.22 23.75 -33.24
N ASP A 17 -44.18 22.64 -32.51
CA ASP A 17 -44.80 22.56 -31.18
C ASP A 17 -43.83 21.91 -30.20
N HIS A 18 -43.49 22.69 -29.17
CA HIS A 18 -42.89 22.23 -27.94
C HIS A 18 -44.01 21.79 -27.00
N THR A 19 -44.04 20.53 -26.60
CA THR A 19 -44.69 20.12 -25.36
C THR A 19 -43.82 19.11 -24.61
N SER A 20 -43.24 19.61 -23.53
CA SER A 20 -42.88 18.85 -22.34
C SER A 20 -44.08 18.01 -21.88
N LEU A 21 -43.90 16.73 -21.56
CA LEU A 21 -44.41 16.16 -20.32
C LEU A 21 -43.89 14.74 -20.08
N ALA A 22 -43.37 14.53 -18.88
CA ALA A 22 -43.26 13.23 -18.24
C ALA A 22 -44.58 12.44 -18.35
N SER A 23 -44.54 11.25 -18.97
CA SER A 23 -45.39 10.08 -18.70
C SER A 23 -45.30 9.09 -19.86
N ARG A 24 -45.48 7.79 -19.55
CA ARG A 24 -45.39 6.58 -20.42
C ARG A 24 -43.97 5.98 -20.37
N ILE A 25 -43.70 4.80 -19.81
CA ILE A 25 -44.47 3.56 -19.80
C ILE A 25 -44.22 2.80 -18.48
N ARG A 26 -45.32 2.43 -17.80
CA ARG A 26 -45.41 1.39 -16.78
C ARG A 26 -45.65 0.05 -17.49
N ASN A 27 -45.06 -1.01 -16.93
CA ASN A 27 -45.45 -2.42 -17.04
C ASN A 27 -45.31 -3.14 -18.40
N ALA A 28 -44.27 -3.97 -18.49
CA ALA A 28 -44.34 -5.24 -19.21
C ALA A 28 -43.84 -6.36 -18.28
N ARG A 29 -44.79 -7.14 -17.73
CA ARG A 29 -44.53 -8.45 -17.14
C ARG A 29 -44.36 -9.44 -18.30
N MET A 30 -43.22 -10.10 -18.40
CA MET A 30 -43.11 -11.35 -19.14
C MET A 30 -42.63 -12.45 -18.20
N THR A 31 -43.49 -13.45 -18.06
CA THR A 31 -43.29 -14.70 -17.35
C THR A 31 -42.48 -15.63 -18.25
N VAL A 32 -41.33 -16.11 -17.80
CA VAL A 32 -40.71 -17.33 -18.35
C VAL A 32 -40.43 -18.25 -17.17
N SER A 33 -41.08 -19.42 -17.22
CA SER A 33 -40.96 -20.50 -16.26
C SER A 33 -39.92 -21.49 -16.79
N LEU A 34 -38.83 -21.72 -16.06
CA LEU A 34 -37.96 -22.87 -16.27
C LEU A 34 -37.57 -23.49 -14.92
N ARG A 35 -37.53 -24.81 -14.94
CA ARG A 35 -37.66 -25.76 -13.82
C ARG A 35 -36.43 -25.82 -12.91
N LEU A 36 -36.68 -26.09 -11.63
CA LEU A 36 -35.73 -26.50 -10.57
C LEU A 36 -35.14 -27.91 -10.90
N SER A 37 -33.92 -28.30 -10.50
CA SER A 37 -33.36 -28.49 -9.14
C SER A 37 -31.85 -28.86 -9.23
N PRO A 38 -31.12 -29.23 -8.15
CA PRO A 38 -30.76 -28.45 -6.96
C PRO A 38 -29.23 -28.50 -6.67
N PHE A 39 -28.63 -27.43 -6.11
CA PHE A 39 -27.43 -27.55 -5.28
C PHE A 39 -27.50 -26.53 -4.13
N THR A 40 -27.30 -27.06 -2.94
CA THR A 40 -27.36 -26.50 -1.56
C THR A 40 -26.49 -25.24 -1.38
N ALA A 41 -26.96 -24.07 -0.93
CA ALA A 41 -27.54 -23.66 0.36
C ALA A 41 -26.51 -23.31 1.47
N GLN A 42 -26.12 -22.02 1.54
CA GLN A 42 -25.80 -21.17 2.74
C GLN A 42 -25.05 -19.91 2.27
N GLY A 43 -25.45 -18.65 2.49
CA GLY A 43 -26.63 -18.08 3.13
C GLY A 43 -26.58 -16.55 2.98
N VAL A 44 -27.56 -15.99 2.28
CA VAL A 44 -27.82 -14.54 2.22
C VAL A 44 -28.76 -14.18 3.36
N VAL A 45 -28.24 -13.52 4.38
CA VAL A 45 -28.94 -12.73 5.43
C VAL A 45 -27.85 -11.74 5.89
N GLN A 46 -27.89 -10.41 5.76
CA GLN A 46 -28.93 -9.48 6.21
C GLN A 46 -28.60 -8.05 5.71
N PHE A 47 -29.10 -7.66 4.54
CA PHE A 47 -29.14 -6.25 4.12
C PHE A 47 -30.41 -5.62 4.71
N MET A 48 -30.38 -5.20 5.98
CA MET A 48 -31.29 -4.23 6.63
C MET A 48 -30.97 -4.16 8.13
N THR A 49 -30.31 -3.09 8.60
CA THR A 49 -30.43 -2.50 9.97
C THR A 49 -29.44 -1.34 10.25
N LEU A 50 -28.57 -0.95 9.32
CA LEU A 50 -27.59 0.14 9.55
C LEU A 50 -28.24 1.52 9.79
N ARG A 51 -29.46 1.77 9.28
CA ARG A 51 -30.20 3.03 9.50
C ARG A 51 -30.79 3.20 10.91
N GLN A 52 -30.87 2.13 11.71
CA GLN A 52 -31.47 2.19 13.06
C GLN A 52 -30.46 2.30 14.20
N ARG A 53 -29.16 2.02 13.98
CA ARG A 53 -28.11 2.20 14.99
C ARG A 53 -27.54 3.63 15.06
N LEU A 54 -27.58 4.38 13.97
CA LEU A 54 -27.08 5.78 13.93
C LEU A 54 -27.99 6.78 14.66
N ARG A 55 -29.26 6.45 14.91
CA ARG A 55 -30.19 7.33 15.67
C ARG A 55 -30.07 7.23 17.19
N ARG A 56 -29.34 6.22 17.71
CA ARG A 56 -29.23 5.98 19.15
C ARG A 56 -27.99 6.63 19.78
N VAL A 57 -26.92 6.83 19.00
CA VAL A 57 -25.68 7.48 19.47
C VAL A 57 -25.84 9.01 19.54
N ASN A 58 -26.64 9.62 18.66
CA ASN A 58 -26.84 11.07 18.66
C ASN A 58 -27.74 11.62 19.78
N ARG A 59 -28.53 10.78 20.47
CA ARG A 59 -29.34 11.22 21.64
C ARG A 59 -28.59 11.22 22.97
N GLN A 60 -27.40 10.62 23.04
CA GLN A 60 -26.63 10.56 24.28
C GLN A 60 -25.60 11.68 24.43
N ARG A 61 -25.42 12.53 23.41
CA ARG A 61 -24.51 13.70 23.47
C ARG A 61 -25.18 15.01 23.87
N GLU A 62 -26.50 15.06 23.98
CA GLU A 62 -27.25 16.30 24.30
C GLU A 62 -27.60 16.48 25.80
N THR A 63 -27.21 15.57 26.71
CA THR A 63 -27.68 15.58 28.11
C THR A 63 -26.62 15.69 29.20
N ARG A 64 -25.43 16.23 28.92
CA ARG A 64 -24.50 16.65 29.98
C ARG A 64 -23.75 17.92 29.62
N GLY A 65 -24.44 19.05 29.76
CA GLY A 65 -23.80 20.33 30.02
C GLY A 65 -23.78 20.60 31.52
N ILE A 66 -22.62 20.95 32.07
CA ILE A 66 -22.50 21.84 33.23
C ILE A 66 -21.27 22.73 32.99
N ALA A 67 -21.50 24.03 33.11
CA ALA A 67 -20.56 25.13 32.95
C ALA A 67 -19.93 25.55 34.29
N ALA A 68 -18.79 26.25 34.18
CA ALA A 68 -18.28 27.35 35.03
C ALA A 68 -16.74 27.24 35.19
N ASP A 69 -15.92 28.28 35.32
CA ASP A 69 -15.93 29.71 34.97
C ASP A 69 -14.53 30.26 35.39
N PHE A 70 -14.12 31.42 34.85
CA PHE A 70 -13.05 32.35 35.29
C PHE A 70 -11.52 32.12 35.08
N SER A 71 -11.03 32.87 34.07
CA SER A 71 -9.96 33.90 34.05
C SER A 71 -8.44 33.64 34.14
N PRO A 72 -7.60 34.51 33.50
CA PRO A 72 -6.26 34.16 33.00
C PRO A 72 -5.08 35.03 33.51
N ALA A 73 -3.86 34.65 33.08
CA ALA A 73 -2.60 35.42 32.88
C ALA A 73 -1.38 34.89 33.68
N PRO A 74 -0.13 35.26 33.32
CA PRO A 74 0.51 35.21 31.99
C PRO A 74 1.85 34.42 32.02
N LEU A 75 2.30 33.89 30.88
CA LEU A 75 3.64 33.30 30.74
C LEU A 75 4.55 34.26 29.96
N GLY A 76 5.66 34.64 30.58
CA GLY A 76 6.75 35.41 29.97
C GLY A 76 7.60 34.57 29.00
N PRO A 77 8.40 35.20 28.14
CA PRO A 77 9.14 34.52 27.09
C PRO A 77 10.49 33.98 27.58
N PRO A 78 11.00 32.85 27.07
CA PRO A 78 12.39 32.51 27.24
C PRO A 78 13.26 33.08 26.11
N ALA A 79 14.45 33.50 26.54
CA ALA A 79 15.48 34.15 25.77
C ALA A 79 16.15 33.24 24.73
N PHE A 80 16.55 33.88 23.63
CA PHE A 80 17.49 33.38 22.64
C PHE A 80 18.88 33.15 23.26
N THR A 81 19.47 31.99 22.99
CA THR A 81 20.94 31.81 23.02
C THR A 81 21.36 30.98 21.80
N THR A 82 22.29 31.53 21.03
CA THR A 82 23.01 30.89 19.92
C THR A 82 24.13 30.00 20.46
N PRO A 83 24.63 29.06 19.64
CA PRO A 83 26.08 28.86 19.64
C PRO A 83 26.71 28.86 18.25
N HIS A 84 27.92 29.41 18.27
CA HIS A 84 28.95 29.45 17.24
C HIS A 84 29.34 28.08 16.66
N ASP A 85 29.50 28.08 15.34
CA ASP A 85 30.69 27.68 14.57
C ASP A 85 31.73 26.75 15.24
N MET A 86 31.82 25.52 14.74
CA MET A 86 33.00 24.65 14.84
C MET A 86 33.17 23.82 13.55
N SER A 87 33.92 24.40 12.62
CA SER A 87 35.09 23.81 11.94
C SER A 87 35.03 22.40 11.33
N ARG A 88 35.15 22.44 10.00
CA ARG A 88 35.58 21.42 9.03
C ARG A 88 36.66 20.44 9.52
N ARG A 89 36.45 19.15 9.27
CA ARG A 89 37.50 18.18 8.90
C ARG A 89 36.97 17.27 7.79
N ALA A 90 37.26 17.64 6.54
CA ALA A 90 37.12 16.74 5.39
C ALA A 90 38.37 15.88 5.30
N LEU A 91 38.22 14.57 5.48
CA LEU A 91 39.23 13.58 5.11
C LEU A 91 39.16 13.38 3.60
N ALA A 92 40.22 13.77 2.90
CA ALA A 92 40.41 13.50 1.49
C ALA A 92 40.66 11.99 1.25
N LEU A 93 40.01 11.41 0.25
CA LEU A 93 40.35 10.13 -0.35
C LEU A 93 40.62 10.34 -1.85
N PRO A 94 41.56 9.59 -2.44
CA PRO A 94 42.18 9.92 -3.72
C PRO A 94 41.26 9.66 -4.92
N ASP A 95 41.32 10.56 -5.89
CA ASP A 95 40.71 10.42 -7.21
C ASP A 95 41.27 9.20 -7.96
N ALA A 96 40.43 8.20 -8.21
CA ALA A 96 40.71 7.12 -9.17
C ALA A 96 39.63 7.14 -10.27
N PRO A 97 40.01 7.09 -11.57
CA PRO A 97 39.09 7.36 -12.67
C PRO A 97 38.11 6.20 -12.90
N CYS A 98 36.81 6.51 -12.86
CA CYS A 98 35.67 5.59 -13.00
C CYS A 98 35.49 4.90 -14.37
N LEU A 99 36.47 4.93 -15.27
CA LEU A 99 36.27 4.56 -16.69
C LEU A 99 36.58 3.09 -17.04
N ALA A 100 36.84 2.21 -16.07
CA ALA A 100 37.24 0.83 -16.36
C ALA A 100 36.61 -0.25 -15.44
N MET A 101 35.45 0.00 -14.82
CA MET A 101 34.80 -0.97 -13.93
C MET A 101 33.60 -1.65 -14.60
N THR A 102 33.50 -2.97 -14.47
CA THR A 102 32.29 -3.71 -14.88
C THR A 102 31.19 -3.57 -13.82
N ASP A 103 29.91 -3.84 -14.18
CA ASP A 103 28.78 -3.81 -13.23
C ASP A 103 29.04 -4.67 -11.97
N THR A 104 29.82 -5.75 -12.11
CA THR A 104 30.20 -6.64 -11.00
C THR A 104 31.22 -5.98 -10.06
N ASP A 105 32.15 -5.19 -10.60
CA ASP A 105 33.17 -4.50 -9.84
C ASP A 105 32.60 -3.30 -9.08
N LEU A 106 31.63 -2.60 -9.68
CA LEU A 106 30.89 -1.51 -9.03
C LEU A 106 30.03 -2.02 -7.88
N CYS A 107 29.31 -3.12 -8.08
CA CYS A 107 28.52 -3.77 -7.03
C CYS A 107 29.42 -4.32 -5.88
N ARG A 108 30.67 -4.71 -6.16
CA ARG A 108 31.65 -5.14 -5.13
C ARG A 108 32.26 -3.94 -4.38
N ALA A 109 32.60 -2.86 -5.08
CA ALA A 109 33.11 -1.63 -4.47
C ALA A 109 32.05 -0.95 -3.58
N ALA A 110 30.79 -0.89 -4.03
CA ALA A 110 29.67 -0.38 -3.22
C ALA A 110 29.42 -1.21 -1.95
N ALA A 111 29.78 -2.50 -1.94
CA ALA A 111 29.66 -3.37 -0.78
C ALA A 111 30.75 -3.14 0.31
N GLN A 112 31.74 -2.28 0.05
CA GLN A 112 32.88 -2.01 0.96
C GLN A 112 32.84 -0.62 1.60
N VAL A 113 31.83 0.21 1.31
CA VAL A 113 31.75 1.61 1.79
C VAL A 113 30.53 1.84 2.68
N SER A 114 30.68 2.68 3.71
CA SER A 114 29.60 3.03 4.64
C SER A 114 28.41 3.70 3.93
N ALA A 115 27.18 3.47 4.43
CA ALA A 115 25.91 3.90 3.83
C ALA A 115 25.86 5.30 3.18
N PRO A 116 26.40 6.39 3.77
CA PRO A 116 26.34 7.72 3.13
C PRO A 116 27.24 7.88 1.90
N HIS A 117 28.26 7.01 1.70
CA HIS A 117 29.15 7.05 0.53
C HIS A 117 28.69 6.15 -0.62
N ALA A 118 27.80 5.19 -0.36
CA ALA A 118 27.24 4.31 -1.38
C ALA A 118 26.20 5.03 -2.28
N THR A 119 25.53 6.06 -1.75
CA THR A 119 24.48 6.82 -2.46
C THR A 119 24.98 7.51 -3.73
N ASN A 120 26.23 7.97 -3.75
CA ASN A 120 26.84 8.59 -4.93
C ASN A 120 27.29 7.56 -5.99
N LEU A 121 27.68 6.34 -5.57
CA LEU A 121 28.08 5.25 -6.48
C LEU A 121 26.87 4.57 -7.16
N LEU A 122 25.70 4.57 -6.53
CA LEU A 122 24.48 3.95 -7.06
C LEU A 122 23.78 4.78 -8.14
N ARG A 123 24.08 6.09 -8.23
CA ARG A 123 23.53 6.96 -9.28
C ARG A 123 24.02 6.57 -10.68
N SER A 124 25.24 6.03 -10.79
CA SER A 124 25.84 5.56 -12.04
C SER A 124 25.60 4.08 -12.35
N CYS A 125 24.97 3.32 -11.44
CA CYS A 125 24.69 1.90 -11.63
C CYS A 125 23.40 1.62 -12.40
N SER A 126 23.37 0.51 -13.13
CA SER A 126 22.17 0.00 -13.81
C SER A 126 21.02 -0.28 -12.82
N PRO A 127 19.73 -0.23 -13.25
CA PRO A 127 18.59 -0.52 -12.39
C PRO A 127 18.69 -1.87 -11.65
N ARG A 128 19.34 -2.86 -12.28
CA ARG A 128 19.63 -4.17 -11.69
C ARG A 128 20.53 -4.11 -10.45
N CYS A 129 21.62 -3.32 -10.45
CA CYS A 129 22.50 -3.20 -9.27
C CYS A 129 21.79 -2.47 -8.10
N ARG A 130 20.84 -1.56 -8.38
CA ARG A 130 20.07 -0.85 -7.33
C ARG A 130 19.14 -1.79 -6.55
N VAL A 131 18.45 -2.70 -7.24
CA VAL A 131 17.56 -3.70 -6.61
C VAL A 131 18.36 -4.75 -5.85
N CYS A 132 19.49 -5.22 -6.38
CA CYS A 132 20.38 -6.15 -5.68
C CYS A 132 20.99 -5.54 -4.40
N TYR A 133 21.33 -4.24 -4.43
CA TYR A 133 21.84 -3.53 -3.26
C TYR A 133 20.74 -3.32 -2.20
N ALA A 134 19.53 -2.88 -2.60
CA ALA A 134 18.38 -2.77 -1.69
C ALA A 134 18.04 -4.13 -1.03
N ALA A 135 18.05 -5.22 -1.80
CA ALA A 135 17.86 -6.58 -1.30
C ALA A 135 18.98 -7.06 -0.34
N ARG A 136 20.18 -6.46 -0.40
CA ARG A 136 21.28 -6.73 0.54
C ARG A 136 21.17 -5.89 1.81
N ILE A 137 20.77 -4.62 1.73
CA ILE A 137 20.57 -3.77 2.92
C ILE A 137 19.41 -4.29 3.78
N ALA A 138 18.36 -4.83 3.14
CA ALA A 138 17.26 -5.51 3.83
C ALA A 138 17.67 -6.85 4.50
N SER A 139 18.94 -7.26 4.40
CA SER A 139 19.47 -8.46 5.06
C SER A 139 20.76 -8.12 5.83
N PRO A 140 20.69 -7.41 6.97
CA PRO A 140 21.78 -7.48 7.91
C PRO A 140 21.88 -8.92 8.43
N SER A 141 23.09 -9.47 8.55
CA SER A 141 23.35 -10.86 8.99
C SER A 141 23.00 -11.12 10.47
N ARG A 142 22.22 -10.23 11.09
CA ARG A 142 21.65 -10.30 12.43
C ARG A 142 20.66 -9.14 12.57
N SER A 143 19.40 -9.37 12.23
CA SER A 143 18.33 -8.46 12.64
C SER A 143 18.11 -8.62 14.14
N PRO A 144 18.02 -7.52 14.93
CA PRO A 144 17.44 -7.60 16.27
C PRO A 144 16.00 -8.15 16.15
N PRO A 145 15.42 -8.73 17.22
CA PRO A 145 14.04 -9.19 17.17
C PRO A 145 13.14 -8.07 16.63
N MET A 146 12.25 -8.40 15.68
CA MET A 146 11.36 -7.47 14.96
C MET A 146 10.50 -6.54 15.86
N THR A 147 10.55 -6.75 17.19
CA THR A 147 9.83 -6.02 18.23
C THR A 147 10.49 -4.70 18.68
N ASP A 148 11.81 -4.51 18.50
CA ASP A 148 12.49 -3.26 18.91
C ASP A 148 13.01 -2.48 17.69
N LEU A 149 12.19 -1.54 17.22
CA LEU A 149 12.56 -0.62 16.15
C LEU A 149 13.65 0.34 16.66
N ALA A 150 14.78 0.44 15.96
CA ALA A 150 15.82 1.42 16.29
C ALA A 150 15.20 2.83 16.38
N PRO A 151 15.50 3.64 17.42
CA PRO A 151 14.86 4.94 17.62
C PRO A 151 14.94 5.89 16.42
N ASP A 152 16.02 5.80 15.63
CA ASP A 152 16.21 6.59 14.42
C ASP A 152 15.28 6.18 13.26
N LEU A 153 14.94 4.89 13.19
CA LEU A 153 14.01 4.38 12.19
C LEU A 153 12.57 4.83 12.48
N ALA A 154 12.14 4.78 13.74
CA ALA A 154 10.83 5.32 14.16
C ALA A 154 10.68 6.79 13.78
N ARG A 155 11.73 7.59 14.02
CA ARG A 155 11.75 9.01 13.70
C ARG A 155 11.67 9.26 12.19
N THR A 156 12.35 8.44 11.40
CA THR A 156 12.36 8.53 9.93
C THR A 156 10.98 8.17 9.34
N LEU A 157 10.36 7.10 9.84
CA LEU A 157 9.01 6.71 9.45
C LEU A 157 7.99 7.79 9.81
N ARG A 158 8.07 8.35 11.02
CA ARG A 158 7.24 9.48 11.44
C ARG A 158 7.36 10.67 10.49
N ALA A 159 8.59 11.13 10.23
CA ALA A 159 8.80 12.28 9.34
C ALA A 159 8.25 12.03 7.93
N SER A 160 8.38 10.79 7.43
CA SER A 160 7.84 10.40 6.12
C SER A 160 6.30 10.36 6.12
N CYS A 161 5.69 9.85 7.19
CA CYS A 161 4.24 9.86 7.38
C CYS A 161 3.69 11.29 7.44
N ASP A 162 4.28 12.13 8.30
CA ASP A 162 3.87 13.53 8.46
C ASP A 162 3.96 14.31 7.14
N ALA A 163 5.00 14.05 6.34
CA ALA A 163 5.17 14.64 5.01
C ALA A 163 4.15 14.11 3.99
N CYS A 164 3.88 12.80 3.98
CA CYS A 164 2.92 12.17 3.07
C CYS A 164 1.50 12.74 3.26
N PHE A 165 1.02 12.79 4.50
CA PHE A 165 -0.33 13.27 4.82
C PHE A 165 -0.42 14.79 5.01
N GLY A 166 0.72 15.50 5.04
CA GLY A 166 0.76 16.94 5.30
C GLY A 166 0.31 17.34 6.71
N THR A 167 0.31 16.40 7.66
CA THR A 167 -0.17 16.60 9.03
C THR A 167 0.48 15.58 9.98
N ALA A 168 0.76 15.99 11.22
CA ALA A 168 1.29 15.11 12.25
C ALA A 168 0.22 14.24 12.94
N ALA A 169 -1.05 14.41 12.58
CA ALA A 169 -2.17 13.73 13.24
C ALA A 169 -2.30 12.25 12.86
N VAL A 170 -1.72 11.82 11.72
CA VAL A 170 -1.87 10.45 11.21
C VAL A 170 -0.86 9.49 11.82
N TRP A 171 0.38 9.93 12.08
CA TRP A 171 1.44 9.07 12.63
C TRP A 171 1.02 8.31 13.89
N PRO A 172 0.40 8.91 14.93
CA PRO A 172 0.00 8.17 16.12
C PRO A 172 -0.95 7.01 15.84
N LEU A 173 -1.80 7.12 14.81
CA LEU A 173 -2.72 6.05 14.40
C LEU A 173 -1.97 4.90 13.74
N VAL A 174 -1.07 5.22 12.81
CA VAL A 174 -0.19 4.24 12.13
C VAL A 174 0.70 3.55 13.16
N GLU A 175 1.38 4.31 14.02
CA GLU A 175 2.25 3.75 15.05
C GLU A 175 1.49 2.82 15.99
N HIS A 176 0.26 3.16 16.39
CA HIS A 176 -0.56 2.29 17.21
C HIS A 176 -0.91 0.98 16.49
N ALA A 177 -1.42 1.06 15.26
CA ALA A 177 -1.84 -0.12 14.48
C ALA A 177 -0.67 -1.08 14.24
N TYR A 178 0.49 -0.60 13.82
CA TYR A 178 1.65 -1.45 13.52
C TYR A 178 2.47 -1.86 14.77
N ARG A 179 2.02 -1.47 15.98
CA ARG A 179 2.56 -1.93 17.28
C ARG A 179 1.58 -2.84 18.03
N GLU A 180 0.44 -3.19 17.44
CA GLU A 180 -0.49 -4.11 18.08
C GLU A 180 0.20 -5.45 18.44
N PRO A 181 -0.04 -6.00 19.64
CA PRO A 181 0.79 -7.08 20.19
C PRO A 181 0.74 -8.39 19.42
N GLN A 182 -0.32 -8.62 18.63
CA GLN A 182 -0.46 -9.79 17.78
C GLN A 182 0.38 -9.70 16.48
N ARG A 183 0.91 -8.53 16.12
CA ARG A 183 1.71 -8.35 14.91
C ARG A 183 3.16 -8.69 15.19
N HIS A 184 3.69 -9.66 14.44
CA HIS A 184 5.07 -10.11 14.55
C HIS A 184 5.86 -9.89 13.26
N TYR A 185 5.18 -9.95 12.12
CA TYR A 185 5.73 -9.61 10.81
C TYR A 185 5.23 -8.23 10.36
N HIS A 186 3.92 -8.00 10.40
CA HIS A 186 3.27 -6.77 9.90
C HIS A 186 3.43 -5.60 10.89
N THR A 187 4.67 -5.21 11.17
CA THR A 187 5.06 -4.18 12.13
C THR A 187 5.65 -2.95 11.43
N LEU A 188 6.10 -1.95 12.20
CA LEU A 188 6.87 -0.82 11.65
C LEU A 188 8.17 -1.26 10.95
N ALA A 189 8.72 -2.43 11.29
CA ALA A 189 9.88 -2.99 10.60
C ALA A 189 9.54 -3.44 9.18
N HIS A 190 8.35 -4.03 8.96
CA HIS A 190 7.85 -4.35 7.62
C HIS A 190 7.68 -3.09 6.76
N LEU A 191 7.09 -2.02 7.31
CA LEU A 191 7.00 -0.74 6.58
C LEU A 191 8.39 -0.21 6.19
N ALA A 192 9.37 -0.32 7.08
CA ALA A 192 10.75 0.09 6.79
C ALA A 192 11.39 -0.75 5.67
N GLU A 193 11.21 -2.07 5.69
CA GLU A 193 11.67 -2.98 4.63
C GLU A 193 11.00 -2.66 3.30
N LEU A 194 9.69 -2.43 3.30
CA LEU A 194 8.92 -2.06 2.12
C LEU A 194 9.38 -0.71 1.54
N PHE A 195 9.57 0.31 2.38
CA PHE A 195 10.15 1.59 1.95
C PHE A 195 11.59 1.47 1.44
N ALA A 196 12.39 0.54 1.97
CA ALA A 196 13.73 0.28 1.46
C ALA A 196 13.71 -0.34 0.06
N HIS A 197 12.78 -1.27 -0.20
CA HIS A 197 12.55 -1.81 -1.54
C HIS A 197 12.04 -0.74 -2.51
N LEU A 198 11.26 0.21 -2.02
CA LEU A 198 10.65 1.27 -2.83
C LEU A 198 11.52 2.53 -3.00
N ALA A 199 12.59 2.68 -2.24
CA ALA A 199 13.47 3.86 -2.27
C ALA A 199 13.97 4.25 -3.68
N PRO A 200 14.31 3.32 -4.60
CA PRO A 200 14.74 3.67 -5.96
C PRO A 200 13.63 4.31 -6.81
N TYR A 201 12.36 4.21 -6.41
CA TYR A 201 11.18 4.64 -7.18
C TYR A 201 10.51 5.89 -6.60
N ARG A 202 11.18 6.62 -5.70
CA ARG A 202 10.64 7.87 -5.11
C ARG A 202 10.39 8.99 -6.13
N THR A 203 10.95 8.89 -7.33
CA THR A 203 10.76 9.87 -8.41
C THR A 203 9.68 9.46 -9.41
N GLU A 204 8.94 8.39 -9.15
CA GLU A 204 7.84 7.98 -10.03
C GLU A 204 6.70 8.99 -10.03
N PRO A 205 6.02 9.20 -11.17
CA PRO A 205 4.91 10.16 -11.24
C PRO A 205 3.81 9.88 -10.23
N LEU A 206 3.56 8.60 -9.93
CA LEU A 206 2.55 8.15 -8.97
C LEU A 206 3.15 7.74 -7.62
N TRP A 207 4.36 8.21 -7.29
CA TRP A 207 4.95 8.00 -5.96
C TRP A 207 3.99 8.36 -4.81
N PRO A 208 3.25 9.50 -4.84
CA PRO A 208 2.33 9.82 -3.76
C PRO A 208 1.25 8.74 -3.54
N ALA A 209 0.77 8.10 -4.61
CA ALA A 209 -0.20 7.01 -4.50
C ALA A 209 0.43 5.73 -3.93
N ILE A 210 1.66 5.40 -4.34
CA ILE A 210 2.42 4.27 -3.79
C ILE A 210 2.67 4.47 -2.29
N GLU A 211 3.11 5.66 -1.89
CA GLU A 211 3.41 5.97 -0.49
C GLU A 211 2.15 5.90 0.39
N LEU A 212 1.02 6.44 -0.09
CA LEU A 212 -0.28 6.31 0.60
C LEU A 212 -0.70 4.83 0.74
N ALA A 213 -0.52 4.03 -0.31
CA ALA A 213 -0.83 2.60 -0.28
C ALA A 213 0.05 1.84 0.72
N VAL A 214 1.35 2.16 0.80
CA VAL A 214 2.28 1.57 1.78
C VAL A 214 1.81 1.80 3.21
N TRP A 215 1.41 3.03 3.57
CA TRP A 215 0.91 3.31 4.92
C TRP A 215 -0.38 2.56 5.24
N ALA A 216 -1.23 2.32 4.24
CA ALA A 216 -2.57 1.78 4.43
C ALA A 216 -2.69 0.26 4.30
N HIS A 217 -1.85 -0.41 3.50
CA HIS A 217 -2.15 -1.77 3.01
C HIS A 217 -2.51 -2.80 4.09
N ASP A 218 -1.74 -2.83 5.19
CA ASP A 218 -1.98 -3.70 6.34
C ASP A 218 -2.36 -2.91 7.60
N PHE A 219 -2.94 -1.71 7.43
CA PHE A 219 -3.38 -0.89 8.56
C PHE A 219 -4.40 -1.64 9.42
N VAL A 220 -5.38 -2.30 8.80
CA VAL A 220 -6.27 -3.27 9.46
C VAL A 220 -5.72 -4.67 9.23
N TYR A 221 -5.42 -5.39 10.32
CA TYR A 221 -4.89 -6.75 10.24
C TYR A 221 -5.47 -7.63 11.35
N ALA A 222 -6.56 -8.32 11.01
CA ALA A 222 -7.12 -9.40 11.83
C ALA A 222 -6.67 -10.76 11.29
N THR A 223 -6.33 -11.69 12.19
CA THR A 223 -5.96 -13.09 11.85
C THR A 223 -7.05 -14.10 12.22
N THR A 224 -8.24 -13.62 12.59
CA THR A 224 -9.42 -14.45 12.88
C THR A 224 -10.42 -14.38 11.75
N LEU A 225 -11.10 -15.50 11.45
CA LEU A 225 -12.24 -15.52 10.54
C LEU A 225 -13.52 -15.14 11.29
N PRO A 226 -14.43 -14.34 10.71
CA PRO A 226 -14.43 -13.83 9.33
C PRO A 226 -13.67 -12.52 9.13
N GLU A 227 -13.16 -11.87 10.19
CA GLU A 227 -12.59 -10.52 10.09
C GLU A 227 -11.42 -10.43 9.09
N TYR A 228 -10.64 -11.51 8.96
CA TYR A 228 -9.52 -11.61 8.02
C TYR A 228 -9.93 -11.29 6.57
N SER A 229 -11.11 -11.70 6.11
CA SER A 229 -11.50 -11.49 4.70
C SER A 229 -11.81 -10.03 4.35
N ASP A 230 -11.97 -9.19 5.36
CA ASP A 230 -12.30 -7.76 5.21
C ASP A 230 -11.09 -6.85 5.42
N ASN A 231 -9.91 -7.39 5.74
CA ASN A 231 -8.72 -6.60 6.07
C ASN A 231 -8.40 -5.56 4.99
N GLU A 232 -8.25 -5.98 3.72
CA GLU A 232 -7.87 -5.05 2.64
C GLU A 232 -8.95 -4.00 2.38
N ALA A 233 -10.23 -4.40 2.44
CA ALA A 233 -11.35 -3.47 2.26
C ALA A 233 -11.40 -2.43 3.37
N ARG A 234 -11.16 -2.83 4.61
CA ARG A 234 -11.15 -1.94 5.77
C ARG A 234 -9.91 -1.05 5.81
N SER A 235 -8.75 -1.57 5.39
CA SER A 235 -7.51 -0.79 5.20
C SER A 235 -7.69 0.29 4.11
N ALA A 236 -8.30 -0.07 2.98
CA ALA A 236 -8.59 0.88 1.90
C ALA A 236 -9.60 1.95 2.35
N GLN A 237 -10.65 1.54 3.07
CA GLN A 237 -11.63 2.47 3.65
C GLN A 237 -10.99 3.41 4.68
N TRP A 238 -10.12 2.89 5.55
CA TRP A 238 -9.40 3.68 6.54
C TRP A 238 -8.59 4.80 5.88
N LEU A 239 -7.92 4.52 4.75
CA LEU A 239 -7.16 5.54 4.03
C LEU A 239 -8.04 6.74 3.63
N VAL A 240 -9.24 6.48 3.11
CA VAL A 240 -10.18 7.55 2.72
C VAL A 240 -10.68 8.33 3.94
N GLU A 241 -11.00 7.63 5.03
CA GLU A 241 -11.50 8.23 6.26
C GLU A 241 -10.43 9.10 6.95
N VAL A 242 -9.19 8.59 7.05
CA VAL A 242 -8.09 9.29 7.71
C VAL A 242 -7.70 10.55 6.94
N THR A 243 -7.65 10.51 5.61
CA THR A 243 -7.34 11.70 4.80
C THR A 243 -8.43 12.75 4.94
N ASN A 244 -9.70 12.36 4.87
CA ASN A 244 -10.83 13.29 5.01
C ASN A 244 -10.92 13.92 6.41
N THR A 245 -10.46 13.21 7.45
CA THR A 245 -10.55 13.66 8.84
C THR A 245 -9.39 14.59 9.21
N HIS A 246 -8.18 14.31 8.73
CA HIS A 246 -6.96 14.93 9.26
C HIS A 246 -6.20 15.82 8.26
N CYS A 247 -6.41 15.65 6.95
CA CYS A 247 -5.72 16.45 5.94
C CYS A 247 -6.49 17.75 5.63
N SER A 248 -5.79 18.80 5.21
CA SER A 248 -6.42 20.05 4.81
C SER A 248 -7.21 19.91 3.50
N GLU A 249 -8.16 20.81 3.25
CA GLU A 249 -8.86 20.88 1.96
C GLU A 249 -7.91 21.04 0.77
N SER A 250 -6.85 21.84 0.94
CA SER A 250 -5.82 22.02 -0.09
C SER A 250 -5.04 20.73 -0.38
N TRP A 251 -4.73 19.95 0.66
CA TRP A 251 -4.07 18.66 0.50
C TRP A 251 -5.00 17.67 -0.22
N LEU A 252 -6.27 17.60 0.19
CA LEU A 252 -7.29 16.74 -0.42
C LEU A 252 -7.48 17.07 -1.90
N HIS A 253 -7.56 18.35 -2.26
CA HIS A 253 -7.64 18.78 -3.65
C HIS A 253 -6.43 18.34 -4.47
N ALA A 254 -5.21 18.49 -3.93
CA ALA A 254 -3.98 18.13 -4.62
C ALA A 254 -3.76 16.60 -4.74
N HIS A 255 -4.35 15.80 -3.84
CA HIS A 255 -4.09 14.36 -3.74
C HIS A 255 -5.31 13.48 -4.03
N ALA A 256 -6.45 14.03 -4.46
CA ALA A 256 -7.68 13.27 -4.70
C ALA A 256 -7.48 12.05 -5.63
N SER A 257 -6.75 12.24 -6.74
CA SER A 257 -6.42 11.14 -7.66
C SER A 257 -5.48 10.11 -7.00
N HIS A 258 -4.48 10.57 -6.23
CA HIS A 258 -3.54 9.69 -5.54
C HIS A 258 -4.22 8.83 -4.47
N VAL A 259 -5.17 9.39 -3.71
CA VAL A 259 -5.96 8.63 -2.71
C VAL A 259 -6.80 7.56 -3.39
N SER A 260 -7.44 7.88 -4.53
CA SER A 260 -8.23 6.90 -5.30
C SER A 260 -7.35 5.75 -5.81
N VAL A 261 -6.17 6.07 -6.38
CA VAL A 261 -5.24 5.04 -6.86
C VAL A 261 -4.71 4.21 -5.69
N ALA A 262 -4.32 4.83 -4.58
CA ALA A 262 -3.83 4.14 -3.40
C ALA A 262 -4.89 3.20 -2.80
N HIS A 263 -6.15 3.63 -2.74
CA HIS A 263 -7.27 2.79 -2.33
C HIS A 263 -7.36 1.52 -3.18
N ASP A 264 -7.32 1.65 -4.51
CA ASP A 264 -7.38 0.51 -5.43
C ASP A 264 -6.15 -0.40 -5.33
N LEU A 265 -4.97 0.17 -5.06
CA LEU A 265 -3.75 -0.59 -4.80
C LEU A 265 -3.84 -1.40 -3.51
N VAL A 266 -4.40 -0.83 -2.44
CA VAL A 266 -4.63 -1.56 -1.17
C VAL A 266 -5.60 -2.70 -1.39
N LEU A 267 -6.67 -2.51 -2.17
CA LEU A 267 -7.58 -3.63 -2.51
C LEU A 267 -6.88 -4.72 -3.34
N ALA A 268 -5.94 -4.33 -4.21
CA ALA A 268 -5.21 -5.25 -5.07
C ALA A 268 -4.27 -6.21 -4.31
N THR A 269 -3.85 -5.86 -3.07
CA THR A 269 -2.99 -6.75 -2.25
C THR A 269 -3.69 -8.06 -1.90
N LYS A 270 -5.02 -8.10 -1.88
CA LYS A 270 -5.79 -9.32 -1.60
C LYS A 270 -5.49 -10.48 -2.54
N SER A 271 -5.19 -10.17 -3.81
CA SER A 271 -4.91 -11.19 -4.82
C SER A 271 -3.58 -10.99 -5.54
N HIS A 272 -2.84 -9.95 -5.16
CA HIS A 272 -1.64 -9.44 -5.83
C HIS A 272 -1.82 -9.30 -7.36
N ARG A 273 -3.01 -8.88 -7.79
CA ARG A 273 -3.35 -8.61 -9.19
C ARG A 273 -3.92 -7.21 -9.34
N LEU A 274 -3.47 -6.51 -10.37
CA LEU A 274 -3.97 -5.19 -10.68
C LEU A 274 -5.45 -5.24 -11.10
N PRO A 275 -6.23 -4.21 -10.76
CA PRO A 275 -7.60 -4.09 -11.25
C PRO A 275 -7.61 -3.82 -12.76
N ASP A 276 -8.63 -4.32 -13.46
CA ASP A 276 -8.80 -4.12 -14.91
C ASP A 276 -8.88 -2.65 -15.30
N THR A 277 -9.32 -1.78 -14.38
CA THR A 277 -9.36 -0.32 -14.56
C THR A 277 -8.00 0.29 -14.82
N PHE A 278 -6.90 -0.37 -14.44
CA PHE A 278 -5.54 0.11 -14.68
C PHE A 278 -5.03 -0.30 -16.07
N ALA A 279 -5.72 -1.19 -16.79
CA ALA A 279 -5.22 -1.77 -18.04
C ALA A 279 -5.00 -0.74 -19.16
N SER A 280 -5.68 0.40 -19.14
CA SER A 280 -5.54 1.46 -20.14
C SER A 280 -4.46 2.51 -19.83
N ASP A 281 -3.92 2.54 -18.61
CA ASP A 281 -2.95 3.54 -18.17
C ASP A 281 -1.60 2.88 -17.80
N PRO A 282 -0.55 3.06 -18.61
CA PRO A 282 0.78 2.51 -18.34
C PRO A 282 1.39 3.00 -17.02
N ASN A 283 1.09 4.21 -16.57
CA ASN A 283 1.60 4.74 -15.30
C ASN A 283 0.93 4.04 -14.12
N LEU A 284 -0.39 3.83 -14.17
CA LEU A 284 -1.13 3.07 -13.15
C LEU A 284 -0.63 1.62 -13.08
N GLN A 285 -0.45 0.97 -14.24
CA GLN A 285 0.12 -0.38 -14.26
C GLN A 285 1.50 -0.43 -13.63
N ARG A 286 2.36 0.52 -13.99
CA ARG A 286 3.73 0.54 -13.49
C ARG A 286 3.79 0.78 -11.99
N ALA A 287 3.05 1.77 -11.49
CA ALA A 287 2.97 2.07 -10.07
C ALA A 287 2.44 0.88 -9.26
N GLY A 288 1.37 0.25 -9.75
CA GLY A 288 0.79 -0.90 -9.07
C GLY A 288 1.68 -2.13 -9.08
N ARG A 289 2.34 -2.45 -10.21
CA ARG A 289 3.30 -3.57 -10.26
C ARG A 289 4.46 -3.37 -9.30
N ILE A 290 5.02 -2.16 -9.24
CA ILE A 290 6.12 -1.84 -8.31
C ILE A 290 5.68 -2.01 -6.86
N PHE A 291 4.50 -1.49 -6.50
CA PHE A 291 3.97 -1.61 -5.14
C PHE A 291 3.71 -3.08 -4.75
N LEU A 292 2.95 -3.82 -5.57
CA LEU A 292 2.61 -5.22 -5.28
C LEU A 292 3.84 -6.14 -5.26
N ASP A 293 4.81 -5.91 -6.16
CA ASP A 293 6.04 -6.69 -6.17
C ASP A 293 6.95 -6.37 -4.97
N ALA A 294 6.96 -5.12 -4.50
CA ALA A 294 7.69 -4.73 -3.32
C ALA A 294 7.13 -5.40 -2.06
N ASP A 295 5.80 -5.52 -1.96
CA ASP A 295 5.11 -6.25 -0.89
C ASP A 295 5.47 -7.75 -0.88
N LEU A 296 5.61 -8.36 -2.06
CA LEU A 296 6.03 -9.76 -2.21
C LEU A 296 7.56 -9.98 -2.10
N ALA A 297 8.37 -8.93 -1.96
CA ALA A 297 9.83 -9.04 -2.03
C ALA A 297 10.45 -9.91 -0.91
N ILE A 298 9.75 -10.06 0.22
CA ILE A 298 10.13 -10.97 1.32
C ILE A 298 10.31 -12.42 0.84
N LEU A 299 9.55 -12.84 -0.19
CA LEU A 299 9.67 -14.16 -0.76
C LEU A 299 11.06 -14.40 -1.38
N ALA A 300 11.76 -13.34 -1.80
CA ALA A 300 13.12 -13.42 -2.33
C ALA A 300 14.22 -13.14 -1.30
N ALA A 301 13.89 -13.12 0.00
CA ALA A 301 14.85 -12.82 1.06
C ALA A 301 15.91 -13.91 1.27
N ALA A 302 16.90 -13.60 2.10
CA ALA A 302 17.86 -14.56 2.63
C ALA A 302 17.18 -15.69 3.41
N PRO A 303 17.70 -16.94 3.37
CA PRO A 303 17.09 -18.07 4.06
C PRO A 303 16.77 -17.76 5.53
N ASP A 304 17.65 -17.05 6.22
CA ASP A 304 17.49 -16.72 7.64
C ASP A 304 16.33 -15.74 7.87
N ARG A 305 16.24 -14.68 7.05
CA ARG A 305 15.14 -13.71 7.08
C ARG A 305 13.82 -14.34 6.66
N LEU A 306 13.83 -15.22 5.65
CA LEU A 306 12.63 -15.97 5.23
C LEU A 306 12.12 -16.89 6.35
N ARG A 307 13.01 -17.58 7.08
CA ARG A 307 12.63 -18.39 8.24
C ARG A 307 12.05 -17.52 9.35
N GLU A 308 12.63 -16.36 9.61
CA GLU A 308 12.07 -15.41 10.58
C GLU A 308 10.68 -14.92 10.17
N TYR A 309 10.50 -14.55 8.91
CA TYR A 309 9.20 -14.18 8.32
C TYR A 309 8.16 -15.28 8.58
N ASP A 310 8.47 -16.53 8.20
CA ASP A 310 7.47 -17.61 8.29
C ASP A 310 7.10 -17.94 9.74
N ARG A 311 8.10 -17.93 10.65
CA ARG A 311 7.85 -18.07 12.09
C ARG A 311 7.02 -16.90 12.65
N ALA A 312 7.24 -15.69 12.16
CA ALA A 312 6.48 -14.51 12.58
C ALA A 312 5.01 -14.63 12.14
N ILE A 313 4.73 -15.04 10.90
CA ILE A 313 3.37 -15.31 10.41
C ILE A 313 2.66 -16.35 11.29
N ALA A 314 3.33 -17.44 11.67
CA ALA A 314 2.74 -18.44 12.56
C ALA A 314 2.30 -17.83 13.90
N ARG A 315 3.12 -16.96 14.49
CA ARG A 315 2.80 -16.27 15.74
C ARG A 315 1.62 -15.30 15.60
N GLU A 316 1.50 -14.60 14.47
CA GLU A 316 0.35 -13.70 14.23
C GLU A 316 -0.99 -14.45 14.20
N TRP A 317 -0.96 -15.73 13.83
CA TRP A 317 -2.10 -16.65 13.87
C TRP A 317 -2.20 -17.42 15.19
N ALA A 318 -1.52 -16.95 16.23
CA ALA A 318 -1.45 -17.57 17.55
C ALA A 318 -1.02 -19.06 17.50
N GLN A 319 -0.17 -19.42 16.54
CA GLN A 319 0.42 -20.76 16.43
C GLN A 319 1.82 -20.80 17.03
N ASP A 320 2.19 -21.95 17.58
CA ASP A 320 3.59 -22.27 17.83
C ASP A 320 4.31 -22.43 16.47
N PRO A 321 5.33 -21.61 16.16
CA PRO A 321 6.08 -21.72 14.91
C PRO A 321 6.83 -23.04 14.74
N ASP A 322 7.13 -23.75 15.83
CA ASP A 322 7.84 -25.04 15.80
C ASP A 322 6.87 -26.23 15.75
N ALA A 323 5.61 -26.04 16.13
CA ALA A 323 4.57 -27.08 16.15
C ALA A 323 3.16 -26.51 15.85
N PRO A 324 2.92 -25.94 14.65
CA PRO A 324 1.63 -25.34 14.32
C PRO A 324 0.53 -26.39 14.14
N SER A 325 -0.73 -26.01 14.36
CA SER A 325 -1.87 -26.90 14.17
C SER A 325 -2.01 -27.40 12.72
N ALA A 326 -2.62 -28.56 12.53
CA ALA A 326 -2.87 -29.12 11.19
C ALA A 326 -3.73 -28.20 10.30
N ALA A 327 -4.67 -27.47 10.91
CA ALA A 327 -5.50 -26.50 10.20
C ALA A 327 -4.65 -25.33 9.67
N PHE A 328 -3.78 -24.76 10.52
CA PHE A 328 -2.86 -23.71 10.08
C PHE A 328 -1.91 -24.22 8.99
N ARG A 329 -1.30 -25.39 9.16
CA ARG A 329 -0.40 -25.99 8.15
C ARG A 329 -1.09 -26.10 6.80
N THR A 330 -2.33 -26.59 6.77
CA THR A 330 -3.12 -26.73 5.54
C THR A 330 -3.38 -25.38 4.88
N GLY A 331 -3.88 -24.39 5.63
CA GLY A 331 -4.18 -23.05 5.10
C GLY A 331 -2.92 -22.32 4.64
N ARG A 332 -1.84 -22.40 5.42
CA ARG A 332 -0.55 -21.79 5.08
C ARG A 332 0.04 -22.39 3.81
N ARG A 333 0.00 -23.73 3.66
CA ARG A 333 0.42 -24.41 2.43
C ARG A 333 -0.38 -23.93 1.22
N GLN A 334 -1.71 -23.85 1.33
CA GLN A 334 -2.58 -23.38 0.25
C GLN A 334 -2.26 -21.93 -0.16
N ALA A 335 -2.02 -21.03 0.79
CA ALA A 335 -1.62 -19.66 0.49
C ALA A 335 -0.28 -19.58 -0.26
N LEU A 336 0.71 -20.38 0.16
CA LEU A 336 2.03 -20.45 -0.49
C LEU A 336 1.94 -21.08 -1.89
N GLU A 337 1.15 -22.14 -2.06
CA GLU A 337 0.88 -22.77 -3.35
C GLU A 337 0.18 -21.80 -4.31
N HIS A 338 -0.76 -20.99 -3.81
CA HIS A 338 -1.43 -19.96 -4.59
C HIS A 338 -0.43 -18.92 -5.13
N LEU A 339 0.45 -18.39 -4.28
CA LEU A 339 1.52 -17.48 -4.70
C LEU A 339 2.47 -18.16 -5.70
N ARG A 340 2.85 -19.41 -5.43
CA ARG A 340 3.76 -20.18 -6.29
C ARG A 340 3.22 -20.45 -7.68
N ALA A 341 1.90 -20.49 -7.84
CA ALA A 341 1.21 -20.65 -9.12
C ALA A 341 1.10 -19.36 -9.93
N GLN A 342 1.40 -18.19 -9.36
CA GLN A 342 1.39 -16.93 -10.10
C GLN A 342 2.57 -16.87 -11.07
N VAL A 343 2.26 -16.70 -12.36
CA VAL A 343 3.25 -16.62 -13.44
C VAL A 343 2.93 -15.42 -14.33
N PRO A 344 3.78 -14.37 -14.36
CA PRO A 344 4.96 -14.20 -13.51
C PRO A 344 4.59 -13.91 -12.04
N LEU A 345 5.47 -14.27 -11.08
CA LEU A 345 5.29 -13.95 -9.66
C LEU A 345 5.52 -12.45 -9.39
N PHE A 346 6.61 -11.90 -9.94
CA PHE A 346 6.87 -10.47 -9.96
C PHE A 346 6.51 -9.91 -11.33
N GLN A 347 5.63 -8.91 -11.38
CA GLN A 347 5.06 -8.40 -12.63
C GLN A 347 5.87 -7.27 -13.27
N SER A 348 6.68 -6.57 -12.48
CA SER A 348 7.57 -5.49 -12.91
C SER A 348 8.89 -6.03 -13.45
N ALA A 349 9.49 -5.30 -14.39
CA ALA A 349 10.80 -5.66 -14.93
C ALA A 349 11.91 -5.55 -13.86
N GLU A 350 11.70 -4.69 -12.88
CA GLU A 350 12.65 -4.37 -11.83
C GLU A 350 12.72 -5.45 -10.75
N PHE A 351 11.59 -6.09 -10.42
CA PHE A 351 11.55 -7.20 -9.46
C PHE A 351 11.64 -8.58 -10.13
N ALA A 352 11.42 -8.70 -11.45
CA ALA A 352 11.57 -9.95 -12.19
C ALA A 352 12.85 -10.75 -11.89
N PRO A 353 14.05 -10.14 -11.71
CA PRO A 353 15.27 -10.86 -11.36
C PRO A 353 15.22 -11.61 -10.02
N LEU A 354 14.29 -11.27 -9.13
CA LEU A 354 14.10 -11.93 -7.82
C LEU A 354 13.35 -13.27 -7.95
N THR A 355 12.62 -13.48 -9.04
CA THR A 355 11.74 -14.64 -9.26
C THR A 355 12.41 -15.99 -8.99
N PRO A 356 13.62 -16.29 -9.51
CA PRO A 356 14.22 -17.61 -9.31
C PRO A 356 14.49 -17.93 -7.83
N ARG A 357 14.84 -16.91 -7.03
CA ARG A 357 15.04 -17.08 -5.60
C ARG A 357 13.71 -17.23 -4.86
N ALA A 358 12.73 -16.40 -5.19
CA ALA A 358 11.41 -16.47 -4.59
C ALA A 358 10.73 -17.81 -4.83
N GLN A 359 10.85 -18.39 -6.03
CA GLN A 359 10.31 -19.71 -6.33
C GLN A 359 10.96 -20.82 -5.48
N ARG A 360 12.30 -20.84 -5.35
CA ARG A 360 12.99 -21.81 -4.48
C ARG A 360 12.59 -21.66 -3.00
N ASN A 361 12.43 -20.42 -2.55
CA ASN A 361 11.99 -20.11 -1.20
C ASN A 361 10.55 -20.59 -0.96
N LEU A 362 9.63 -20.32 -1.89
CA LEU A 362 8.25 -20.83 -1.85
C LEU A 362 8.22 -22.37 -1.84
N ASP A 363 9.00 -23.04 -2.70
CA ASP A 363 9.08 -24.50 -2.73
C ASP A 363 9.57 -25.07 -1.38
N THR A 364 10.53 -24.39 -0.74
CA THR A 364 11.03 -24.75 0.60
C THR A 364 9.95 -24.59 1.68
N LEU A 365 9.22 -23.47 1.66
CA LEU A 365 8.13 -23.22 2.61
C LEU A 365 6.98 -24.21 2.41
N ILE A 366 6.57 -24.49 1.17
CA ILE A 366 5.52 -25.48 0.85
C ILE A 366 5.91 -26.85 1.40
N ALA A 367 7.16 -27.29 1.18
CA ALA A 367 7.65 -28.56 1.72
C ALA A 367 7.65 -28.61 3.26
N THR A 368 7.84 -27.46 3.94
CA THR A 368 7.78 -27.36 5.41
C THR A 368 6.37 -27.62 5.96
N TYR A 369 5.34 -27.27 5.17
CA TYR A 369 3.93 -27.43 5.53
C TYR A 369 3.24 -28.65 4.90
N ALA A 370 3.95 -29.43 4.09
CA ALA A 370 3.52 -30.75 3.60
C ALA A 370 3.33 -31.72 4.78
#